data_AF-A0A2Z3UV89-F1
#
_entry.id   AF-A0A2Z3UV89-F1
#
_cell.length_a   1.000
_cell.length_b   1.000
_cell.length_c   1.000
_cell.angle_alpha   90.00
_cell.angle_beta   90.00
_cell.angle_gamma   90.00
#
_symmetry.space_group_name_H-M   'P 1'
#
loop_
_entity.id
_entity.type
_entity.pdbx_description
1 polymer ?
#
loop_
_entity_poly.entity_id
_entity_poly.type
_entity_poly.pdbx_seq_one_letter_code
_entity_poly.pdbx_strand_id
1 'polypeptide(L)'
;MPPPKIQRDATVTVELLRRTGALSICLTALLCMWLFGNLYEALVWNLQLIADPRPGALVGAFAVGSPVYYYLPWAPLSVVLAVILQSRFGAIVPVHVRRAWTGGIGCLVFAVIIKVFLITQVNPTFRDPTVSSGVVHDRAVMWAFANGTVIVAVAAALLLLTRWRRPRS
;
A
#
# COMPACT_ATOMS: atom_id res chain seq x y z
N MET A 1 -11.75 -38.09 -27.29
CA MET A 1 -11.31 -37.98 -25.88
C MET A 1 -11.23 -36.51 -25.49
N PRO A 2 -11.96 -36.04 -24.46
CA PRO A 2 -11.74 -34.71 -23.92
C PRO A 2 -10.34 -34.64 -23.27
N PRO A 3 -9.60 -33.53 -23.41
CA PRO A 3 -8.27 -33.41 -22.84
C PRO A 3 -8.32 -33.48 -21.30
N PRO A 4 -7.28 -34.03 -20.66
CA PRO A 4 -7.22 -34.17 -19.21
C PRO A 4 -7.31 -32.79 -18.51
N LYS A 5 -8.13 -32.71 -17.46
CA LYS A 5 -8.45 -31.48 -16.71
C LYS A 5 -7.19 -30.74 -16.23
N ILE A 6 -6.16 -31.48 -15.84
CA ILE A 6 -4.86 -30.96 -15.38
C ILE A 6 -4.16 -30.13 -16.47
N GLN A 7 -4.22 -30.58 -17.72
CA GLN A 7 -3.56 -29.91 -18.84
C GLN A 7 -4.28 -28.59 -19.19
N ARG A 8 -5.62 -28.57 -19.14
CA ARG A 8 -6.41 -27.34 -19.32
C ARG A 8 -6.13 -26.31 -18.22
N ASP A 9 -6.07 -26.73 -16.96
CA ASP A 9 -5.83 -25.83 -15.83
C ASP A 9 -4.42 -25.20 -15.90
N ALA A 10 -3.41 -25.98 -16.32
CA ALA A 10 -2.05 -25.48 -16.52
C ALA A 10 -1.97 -24.47 -17.68
N THR A 11 -2.59 -24.76 -18.82
CA THR A 11 -2.59 -23.85 -19.99
C THR A 11 -3.32 -22.54 -19.70
N VAL A 12 -4.47 -22.61 -18.99
CA VAL A 12 -5.21 -21.42 -18.56
C VAL A 12 -4.38 -20.56 -17.61
N THR A 13 -3.60 -21.17 -16.72
CA THR A 13 -2.74 -20.45 -15.77
C THR A 13 -1.60 -19.71 -16.47
N VAL A 14 -0.92 -20.34 -17.44
CA VAL A 14 0.18 -19.73 -18.20
C VAL A 14 -0.32 -18.56 -19.07
N GLU A 15 -1.44 -18.74 -19.76
CA GLU A 15 -2.02 -17.69 -20.60
C GLU A 15 -2.52 -16.51 -19.75
N LEU A 16 -3.13 -16.78 -18.59
CA LEU A 16 -3.53 -15.74 -17.65
C LEU A 16 -2.33 -14.95 -17.12
N LEU A 17 -1.25 -15.63 -16.75
CA LEU A 17 0.01 -14.99 -16.33
C LEU A 17 0.58 -14.11 -17.45
N ARG A 18 0.54 -14.57 -18.70
CA ARG A 18 1.01 -13.80 -19.85
C ARG A 18 0.17 -12.54 -20.08
N ARG A 19 -1.16 -12.67 -20.04
CA ARG A 19 -2.11 -11.55 -20.27
C ARG A 19 -2.08 -10.50 -19.17
N THR A 20 -1.87 -10.93 -17.92
CA THR A 20 -1.86 -10.03 -16.76
C THR A 20 -0.45 -9.55 -16.41
N GLY A 21 0.59 -10.18 -16.95
CA GLY A 21 1.99 -10.05 -16.54
C GLY A 21 2.42 -8.62 -16.29
N ALA A 22 2.36 -7.75 -17.30
CA ALA A 22 2.79 -6.35 -17.19
C ALA A 22 2.06 -5.58 -16.08
N LEU A 23 0.72 -5.58 -16.08
CA LEU A 23 -0.09 -4.90 -15.05
C LEU A 23 0.20 -5.44 -13.65
N SER A 24 0.35 -6.76 -13.57
CA SER A 24 0.58 -7.47 -12.33
C SER A 24 1.99 -7.14 -11.76
N ILE A 25 3.01 -7.04 -12.60
CA ILE A 25 4.38 -6.66 -12.22
C ILE A 25 4.42 -5.20 -11.79
N CYS A 26 3.84 -4.29 -12.59
CA CYS A 26 3.75 -2.87 -12.25
C CYS A 26 3.03 -2.66 -10.92
N LEU A 27 1.90 -3.35 -10.68
CA LEU A 27 1.17 -3.28 -9.42
C LEU A 27 2.03 -3.77 -8.25
N THR A 28 2.80 -4.83 -8.44
CA THR A 28 3.71 -5.34 -7.42
C THR A 28 4.78 -4.30 -7.08
N ALA A 29 5.40 -3.69 -8.08
CA ALA A 29 6.41 -2.66 -7.89
C ALA A 29 5.85 -1.43 -7.15
N LEU A 30 4.67 -0.93 -7.54
CA LEU A 30 4.01 0.19 -6.88
C LEU A 30 3.68 -0.11 -5.41
N LEU A 31 3.16 -1.30 -5.11
CA LEU A 31 2.87 -1.73 -3.75
C LEU A 31 4.15 -1.87 -2.91
N CYS A 32 5.24 -2.38 -3.48
CA CYS A 32 6.54 -2.43 -2.80
C CYS A 32 7.08 -1.03 -2.49
N MET A 33 7.00 -0.10 -3.44
CA MET A 33 7.43 1.29 -3.23
C MET A 33 6.60 1.98 -2.16
N TRP A 34 5.28 1.76 -2.16
CA TRP A 34 4.41 2.29 -1.12
C TRP A 34 4.70 1.67 0.24
N LEU A 35 4.86 0.34 0.33
CA LEU A 35 5.21 -0.35 1.57
C LEU A 35 6.53 0.16 2.14
N PHE A 36 7.56 0.28 1.30
CA PHE A 36 8.87 0.81 1.69
C PHE A 36 8.77 2.24 2.22
N GLY A 37 8.02 3.11 1.56
CA GLY A 37 7.77 4.48 2.03
C GLY A 37 7.16 4.50 3.44
N ASN A 38 6.17 3.65 3.71
CA ASN A 38 5.57 3.56 5.04
C ASN A 38 6.57 3.03 6.08
N LEU A 39 7.40 2.05 5.73
CA LEU A 39 8.45 1.53 6.62
C LEU A 39 9.49 2.60 6.94
N TYR A 40 9.93 3.35 5.94
CA TYR A 40 10.86 4.46 6.13
C TYR A 40 10.26 5.53 7.06
N GLU A 41 9.00 5.91 6.84
CA GLU A 41 8.31 6.85 7.72
C GLU A 41 8.24 6.33 9.17
N ALA A 42 7.94 5.05 9.37
CA ALA A 42 7.86 4.46 10.70
C ALA A 42 9.22 4.39 11.42
N LEU A 43 10.25 3.95 10.70
CA LEU A 43 11.53 3.55 11.29
C LEU A 43 12.58 4.67 11.30
N VAL A 44 12.46 5.66 10.43
CA VAL A 44 13.46 6.73 10.32
C VAL A 44 12.84 8.03 10.80
N TRP A 45 11.81 8.48 10.10
CA TRP A 45 11.24 9.81 10.33
C TRP A 45 10.49 9.90 11.67
N ASN A 46 9.59 8.97 11.95
CA ASN A 46 8.76 9.03 13.14
C ASN A 46 9.54 8.72 14.43
N LEU A 47 10.55 7.84 14.37
CA LEU A 47 11.44 7.62 15.52
C LEU A 47 12.21 8.88 15.90
N GLN A 48 12.70 9.63 14.90
CA GLN A 48 13.35 10.92 15.16
C GLN A 48 12.39 11.93 15.80
N LEU A 49 11.15 12.00 15.30
CA LEU A 49 10.13 12.91 15.82
C LEU A 49 9.67 12.58 17.25
N ILE A 50 9.65 11.28 17.61
CA ILE A 50 9.37 10.82 18.97
C ILE A 50 10.54 11.15 19.90
N ALA A 51 11.78 10.97 19.44
CA ALA A 51 12.98 11.20 20.24
C ALA A 51 13.28 12.69 20.48
N ASP A 52 12.96 13.55 19.51
CA ASP A 52 13.16 15.01 19.58
C ASP A 52 11.94 15.76 19.02
N PRO A 53 10.85 15.87 19.81
CA PRO A 53 9.59 16.47 19.37
C PRO A 53 9.69 18.00 19.34
N ARG A 54 10.16 18.53 18.21
CA ARG A 54 10.28 19.99 17.97
C ARG A 54 9.07 20.53 17.20
N PRO A 55 8.24 21.40 17.81
CA PRO A 55 7.16 22.10 17.10
C PRO A 55 7.68 22.91 15.93
N GLY A 56 6.95 22.93 14.82
CA GLY A 56 7.32 23.68 13.61
C GLY A 56 8.57 23.20 12.87
N ALA A 57 9.21 22.09 13.28
CA ALA A 57 10.44 21.61 12.65
C ALA A 57 10.23 20.97 11.26
N LEU A 58 8.99 20.62 10.92
CA LEU A 58 8.67 19.98 9.64
C LEU A 58 8.37 21.00 8.55
N VAL A 59 9.22 21.00 7.52
CA VAL A 59 8.98 21.67 6.24
C VAL A 59 7.75 21.02 5.57
N GLY A 60 7.00 21.78 4.76
CA GLY A 60 5.69 21.37 4.22
C GLY A 60 5.63 19.94 3.64
N ALA A 61 4.45 19.31 3.66
CA ALA A 61 4.23 17.91 3.25
C ALA A 61 4.81 17.54 1.88
N PHE A 62 4.90 18.55 1.00
CA PHE A 62 5.34 18.44 -0.38
C PHE A 62 6.66 19.15 -0.64
N ALA A 63 7.39 19.55 0.41
CA ALA A 63 8.71 20.11 0.28
C ALA A 63 9.71 19.01 -0.13
N VAL A 64 10.71 19.41 -0.90
CA VAL A 64 11.85 18.55 -1.27
C VAL A 64 12.54 18.11 0.01
N GLY A 65 12.57 16.80 0.26
CA GLY A 65 13.04 16.19 1.52
C GLY A 65 11.94 15.58 2.39
N SER A 66 10.66 15.86 2.12
CA SER A 66 9.54 15.18 2.77
C SER A 66 9.38 13.76 2.23
N PRO A 67 9.38 12.71 3.06
CA PRO A 67 9.11 11.33 2.62
C PRO A 67 7.75 11.22 1.92
N VAL A 68 6.76 11.99 2.39
CA VAL A 68 5.42 12.04 1.79
C VAL A 68 5.50 12.48 0.32
N TYR A 69 6.38 13.42 -0.03
CA TYR A 69 6.55 13.87 -1.42
C TYR A 69 6.95 12.71 -2.36
N TYR A 70 7.87 11.85 -1.91
CA TYR A 70 8.40 10.76 -2.72
C TYR A 70 7.50 9.52 -2.75
N TYR A 71 6.67 9.31 -1.72
CA TYR A 71 5.91 8.07 -1.57
C TYR A 71 4.38 8.20 -1.73
N LEU A 72 3.83 9.42 -1.64
CA LEU A 72 2.39 9.65 -1.77
C LEU A 72 1.81 9.23 -3.13
N PRO A 73 2.47 9.45 -4.29
CA PRO A 73 1.89 9.10 -5.59
C PRO A 73 1.64 7.60 -5.78
N TRP A 74 2.38 6.74 -5.08
CA TRP A 74 2.29 5.28 -5.27
C TRP A 74 0.96 4.70 -4.75
N ALA A 75 0.37 5.31 -3.72
CA ALA A 75 -0.88 4.84 -3.13
C ALA A 75 -2.08 4.89 -4.11
N PRO A 76 -2.44 6.05 -4.70
CA PRO A 76 -3.55 6.11 -5.66
C PRO A 76 -3.25 5.30 -6.92
N LEU A 77 -1.99 5.28 -7.40
CA LEU A 77 -1.61 4.47 -8.56
C LEU A 77 -1.80 2.97 -8.31
N SER A 78 -1.46 2.49 -7.11
CA SER A 78 -1.67 1.09 -6.72
C SER A 78 -3.15 0.72 -6.71
N VAL A 79 -4.02 1.58 -6.16
CA VAL A 79 -5.47 1.36 -6.14
C VAL A 79 -6.02 1.31 -7.57
N VAL A 80 -5.69 2.30 -8.40
CA VAL A 80 -6.16 2.37 -9.79
C VAL A 80 -5.74 1.12 -10.56
N LEU A 81 -4.47 0.72 -10.44
CA LEU A 81 -3.96 -0.42 -11.17
C LEU A 81 -4.56 -1.75 -10.69
N ALA A 82 -4.82 -1.90 -9.39
CA ALA A 82 -5.54 -3.06 -8.84
C ALA A 82 -6.98 -3.13 -9.36
N VAL A 83 -7.68 -2.00 -9.44
CA VAL A 83 -9.03 -1.92 -10.02
C VAL A 83 -9.01 -2.25 -11.51
N ILE A 84 -8.04 -1.75 -12.27
CA ILE A 84 -7.86 -2.08 -13.70
C ILE A 84 -7.60 -3.58 -13.89
N LEU A 85 -6.76 -4.19 -13.05
CA LEU A 85 -6.49 -5.61 -13.09
C LEU A 85 -7.77 -6.43 -12.85
N GLN A 86 -8.53 -6.06 -11.81
CA GLN A 86 -9.80 -6.71 -11.47
C GLN A 86 -10.87 -6.51 -12.55
N SER A 87 -11.02 -5.30 -13.11
CA SER A 87 -12.05 -5.01 -14.11
C SER A 87 -11.78 -5.70 -15.44
N ARG A 88 -10.52 -5.75 -15.87
CA ARG A 88 -10.14 -6.37 -17.15
C ARG A 88 -10.13 -7.90 -17.10
N PHE A 89 -9.74 -8.50 -15.97
CA PHE A 89 -9.48 -9.94 -15.91
C PHE A 89 -10.29 -10.69 -14.84
N GLY A 90 -11.06 -9.99 -14.00
CA GLY A 90 -11.82 -10.61 -12.90
C GLY A 90 -12.85 -11.66 -13.37
N ALA A 91 -13.39 -11.51 -14.58
CA ALA A 91 -14.36 -12.46 -15.14
C ALA A 91 -13.72 -13.80 -15.55
N ILE A 92 -12.43 -13.79 -15.92
CA ILE A 92 -11.72 -14.95 -16.48
C ILE A 92 -10.85 -15.68 -15.45
N VAL A 93 -10.65 -15.09 -14.26
CA VAL A 93 -9.90 -15.73 -13.18
C VAL A 93 -10.78 -16.63 -12.31
N PRO A 94 -10.20 -17.66 -11.66
CA PRO A 94 -10.94 -18.47 -10.69
C PRO A 94 -11.54 -17.63 -9.55
N VAL A 95 -12.69 -18.07 -9.03
CA VAL A 95 -13.45 -17.35 -7.98
C VAL A 95 -12.58 -17.03 -6.75
N HIS A 96 -11.71 -17.94 -6.32
CA HIS A 96 -10.83 -17.73 -5.17
C HIS A 96 -9.76 -16.65 -5.43
N VAL A 97 -9.28 -16.51 -6.67
CA VAL A 97 -8.36 -15.44 -7.09
C VAL A 97 -9.10 -14.12 -7.10
N ARG A 98 -10.30 -14.08 -7.70
CA ARG A 98 -11.17 -12.89 -7.71
C ARG A 98 -11.47 -12.38 -6.30
N ARG A 99 -11.84 -13.29 -5.39
CA ARG A 99 -12.07 -12.95 -3.97
C ARG A 99 -10.82 -12.39 -3.30
N ALA A 100 -9.64 -12.96 -3.60
CA ALA A 100 -8.37 -12.44 -3.09
C ALA A 100 -8.11 -11.02 -3.58
N TRP A 101 -8.31 -10.76 -4.88
CA TRP A 101 -8.13 -9.42 -5.46
C TRP A 101 -9.10 -8.40 -4.86
N THR A 102 -10.37 -8.76 -4.68
CA THR A 102 -11.35 -7.91 -3.97
C THR A 102 -10.91 -7.60 -2.54
N GLY A 103 -10.45 -8.60 -1.79
CA GLY A 103 -9.89 -8.40 -0.45
C GLY A 103 -8.67 -7.48 -0.46
N GLY A 104 -7.74 -7.68 -1.41
CA GLY A 104 -6.57 -6.83 -1.59
C GLY A 104 -6.94 -5.38 -1.89
N ILE A 105 -7.90 -5.14 -2.78
CA ILE A 105 -8.43 -3.79 -3.05
C ILE A 105 -9.03 -3.18 -1.77
N GLY A 106 -9.79 -3.96 -1.00
CA GLY A 106 -10.33 -3.52 0.29
C GLY A 106 -9.23 -3.06 1.26
N CYS A 107 -8.14 -3.83 1.38
CA CYS A 107 -6.97 -3.45 2.17
C CYS A 107 -6.33 -2.14 1.68
N LEU A 108 -6.21 -1.94 0.35
CA LEU A 108 -5.66 -0.70 -0.20
C LEU A 108 -6.55 0.51 0.08
N VAL A 109 -7.88 0.37 -0.08
CA VAL A 109 -8.82 1.45 0.23
C VAL A 109 -8.74 1.82 1.71
N PHE A 110 -8.70 0.83 2.59
CA PHE A 110 -8.54 1.05 4.03
C PHE A 110 -7.22 1.76 4.37
N ALA A 111 -6.10 1.31 3.79
CA ALA A 111 -4.80 1.96 3.92
C ALA A 111 -4.82 3.42 3.46
N VAL A 112 -5.48 3.71 2.33
CA VAL A 112 -5.64 5.08 1.81
C VAL A 112 -6.44 5.94 2.79
N ILE A 113 -7.56 5.45 3.32
CA ILE A 113 -8.39 6.19 4.29
C ILE A 113 -7.56 6.59 5.51
N ILE A 114 -6.80 5.66 6.08
CA ILE A 114 -5.92 5.95 7.23
C ILE A 114 -4.86 6.99 6.84
N LYS A 115 -4.23 6.87 5.67
CA LYS A 115 -3.23 7.85 5.23
C LYS A 115 -3.81 9.23 5.01
N VAL A 116 -5.00 9.34 4.43
CA VAL A 116 -5.70 10.61 4.27
C VAL A 116 -5.97 11.24 5.63
N PHE A 117 -6.47 10.45 6.59
CA PHE A 117 -6.65 10.91 7.98
C PHE A 117 -5.34 11.40 8.60
N LEU A 118 -4.26 10.61 8.51
CA LEU A 118 -2.95 11.00 9.04
C LEU A 118 -2.44 12.31 8.43
N ILE A 119 -2.51 12.44 7.10
CA ILE A 119 -2.01 13.62 6.40
C ILE A 119 -2.83 14.86 6.72
N THR A 120 -4.16 14.74 6.83
CA THR A 120 -5.05 15.88 7.01
C THR A 120 -5.24 16.29 8.47
N GLN A 121 -5.19 15.33 9.40
CA GLN A 121 -5.51 15.57 10.82
C GLN A 121 -4.29 15.57 11.75
N VAL A 122 -3.22 14.88 11.38
CA VAL A 122 -2.05 14.68 12.25
C VAL A 122 -0.87 15.51 11.80
N ASN A 123 -0.54 15.42 10.51
CA ASN A 123 0.59 16.11 9.89
C ASN A 123 0.60 17.63 10.14
N PRO A 124 -0.54 18.36 10.17
CA PRO A 124 -0.53 19.79 10.47
C PRO A 124 0.05 20.13 11.84
N THR A 125 -0.15 19.27 12.85
CA THR A 125 0.37 19.50 14.21
C THR A 125 1.89 19.62 14.20
N PHE A 126 2.56 18.81 13.39
CA PHE A 126 4.02 18.81 13.34
C PHE A 126 4.63 20.07 12.71
N ARG A 127 3.80 20.86 12.02
CA ARG A 127 4.20 22.12 11.37
C ARG A 127 3.82 23.35 12.17
N ASP A 128 2.95 23.19 13.15
CA ASP A 128 2.50 24.29 13.99
C ASP A 128 3.60 24.61 15.00
N PRO A 129 4.18 25.83 15.01
CA PRO A 129 5.17 26.22 16.02
C PRO A 129 4.53 26.58 17.37
N THR A 130 3.20 26.74 17.43
CA THR A 130 2.47 27.18 18.62
C THR A 130 2.07 26.04 19.55
N VAL A 131 2.10 24.80 19.06
CA VAL A 131 1.80 23.61 19.88
C VAL A 131 2.99 23.25 20.77
N SER A 132 2.71 22.57 21.88
CA SER A 132 3.77 22.10 22.77
C SER A 132 4.46 20.84 22.23
N SER A 133 5.72 20.62 22.65
CA SER A 133 6.46 19.39 22.36
C SER A 133 5.74 18.12 22.80
N GLY A 134 4.98 18.17 23.90
CA GLY A 134 4.16 17.04 24.35
C GLY A 134 3.09 16.66 23.33
N VAL A 135 2.39 17.66 22.77
CA VAL A 135 1.38 17.44 21.72
C VAL A 135 2.01 16.86 20.45
N VAL A 136 3.20 17.34 20.07
CA VAL A 136 3.95 16.79 18.93
C VAL A 136 4.30 15.32 19.17
N HIS A 137 4.81 14.99 20.35
CA HIS A 137 5.15 13.61 20.73
C HIS A 137 3.93 12.69 20.66
N ASP A 138 2.81 13.07 21.27
CA ASP A 138 1.58 12.27 21.26
C ASP A 138 1.05 12.02 19.85
N ARG A 139 1.10 13.05 18.99
CA ARG A 139 0.73 12.92 17.58
C ARG A 139 1.71 12.05 16.80
N ALA A 140 2.99 12.06 17.12
CA ALA A 140 4.01 11.19 16.52
C ALA A 140 3.78 9.73 16.93
N VAL A 141 3.42 9.46 18.18
CA VAL A 141 3.03 8.12 18.64
C VAL A 141 1.77 7.65 17.89
N MET A 142 0.74 8.50 17.79
CA MET A 142 -0.48 8.19 17.04
C MET A 142 -0.19 7.91 15.56
N TRP A 143 0.70 8.69 14.93
CA TRP A 143 1.17 8.45 13.57
C TRP A 143 1.82 7.07 13.45
N ALA A 144 2.68 6.69 14.40
CA ALA A 144 3.37 5.40 14.40
C ALA A 144 2.38 4.23 14.34
N PHE A 145 1.39 4.22 15.25
CA PHE A 145 0.41 3.12 15.34
C PHE A 145 -0.48 3.03 14.10
N ALA A 146 -1.02 4.16 13.66
CA ALA A 146 -1.85 4.21 12.46
C ALA A 146 -1.05 3.84 11.20
N ASN A 147 0.20 4.30 11.07
CA ASN A 147 1.08 3.91 9.98
C ASN A 147 1.45 2.43 10.03
N GLY A 148 1.63 1.85 11.22
CA GLY A 148 1.77 0.40 11.41
C GLY A 148 0.58 -0.38 10.84
N THR A 149 -0.64 0.14 11.05
CA THR A 149 -1.85 -0.44 10.46
C THR A 149 -1.84 -0.36 8.93
N VAL A 150 -1.37 0.76 8.36
CA VAL A 150 -1.19 0.91 6.92
C VAL A 150 -0.17 -0.08 6.36
N ILE A 151 0.97 -0.27 7.03
CA ILE A 151 2.01 -1.25 6.65
C ILE A 151 1.40 -2.64 6.55
N VAL A 152 0.66 -3.08 7.57
CA VAL A 152 0.00 -4.40 7.57
C VAL A 152 -1.01 -4.51 6.43
N ALA A 153 -1.84 -3.48 6.21
CA ALA A 153 -2.84 -3.48 5.15
C ALA A 153 -2.20 -3.54 3.75
N VAL A 154 -1.14 -2.77 3.49
CA VAL A 154 -0.42 -2.79 2.20
C VAL A 154 0.30 -4.13 1.99
N ALA A 155 0.92 -4.69 3.03
CA ALA A 155 1.53 -6.02 2.97
C ALA A 155 0.48 -7.12 2.69
N ALA A 156 -0.67 -7.07 3.35
CA ALA A 156 -1.77 -7.98 3.09
C ALA A 156 -2.30 -7.84 1.64
N ALA A 157 -2.45 -6.61 1.15
CA ALA A 157 -2.84 -6.36 -0.23
C ALA A 157 -1.83 -6.94 -1.23
N LEU A 158 -0.54 -6.70 -1.01
CA LEU A 158 0.54 -7.26 -1.82
C LEU A 158 0.45 -8.78 -1.88
N LEU A 159 0.29 -9.45 -0.74
CA LEU A 159 0.11 -10.90 -0.68
C LEU A 159 -1.13 -11.36 -1.44
N LEU A 160 -2.29 -10.74 -1.20
CA LEU A 160 -3.55 -11.13 -1.81
C LEU A 160 -3.57 -10.94 -3.34
N LEU A 161 -2.93 -9.88 -3.84
CA LEU A 161 -2.86 -9.53 -5.26
C LEU A 161 -1.79 -10.31 -6.03
N THR A 162 -0.83 -10.94 -5.34
CA THR A 162 0.30 -11.66 -5.97
C THR A 162 0.30 -13.17 -5.72
N ARG A 163 -0.32 -13.67 -4.64
CA ARG A 163 -0.23 -15.09 -4.23
C ARG A 163 -0.64 -16.11 -5.30
N TRP A 164 -1.58 -15.74 -6.17
CA TRP A 164 -2.09 -16.60 -7.22
C TRP A 164 -1.06 -16.91 -8.31
N ARG A 165 0.05 -16.14 -8.37
CA ARG A 165 1.15 -16.38 -9.31
C ARG A 165 2.09 -17.49 -8.87
N ARG A 166 2.02 -17.94 -7.62
CA ARG A 166 2.89 -19.02 -7.12
C ARG A 166 2.41 -20.37 -7.69
N PRO A 167 3.29 -21.21 -8.24
CA PRO A 167 2.96 -22.58 -8.57
C PRO A 167 2.43 -23.28 -7.31
N ARG A 168 1.35 -24.04 -7.43
CA ARG A 168 0.97 -24.98 -6.36
C ARG A 168 2.00 -26.10 -6.38
N SER A 169 2.83 -26.18 -5.34
CA SER A 169 3.68 -27.33 -5.03
C SER A 169 2.82 -28.50 -4.57
#